data_AF-A0A1C6GLS1-F1
#
_entry.id   AF-A0A1C6GLS1-F1
#
_cell.length_a   1.000
_cell.length_b   1.000
_cell.length_c   1.000
_cell.angle_alpha   90.00
_cell.angle_beta   90.00
_cell.angle_gamma   90.00
#
_symmetry.space_group_name_H-M   'P 1'
#
loop_
_entity.id
_entity.type
_entity.pdbx_description
1 polymer ?
#
loop_
_entity_poly.entity_id
_entity_poly.type
_entity_poly.pdbx_seq_one_letter_code
_entity_poly.pdbx_strand_id
1 'polypeptide(L)'
;MKNYIDLIPIINSENTWEFDWTNKVIIKVRNKGIVNAFAIKYLNKEPEKEIELDRYGSFVWQQIDGVNTIQDIIDNIVETFEEERVLVTKRTVMFFEMLRTNNLIEFNK
;
A
#
# COMPACT_ATOMS: atom_id res chain seq x y z
N MET A 1 6.52 -7.46 23.40
CA MET A 1 6.51 -8.00 22.02
C MET A 1 5.32 -7.34 21.34
N LYS A 2 5.51 -6.51 20.31
CA LYS A 2 4.38 -5.85 19.62
C LYS A 2 3.74 -6.87 18.68
N ASN A 3 2.40 -6.94 18.65
CA ASN A 3 1.67 -7.76 17.68
C ASN A 3 1.72 -7.08 16.31
N TYR A 4 1.59 -7.87 15.24
CA TYR A 4 1.63 -7.34 13.86
C TYR A 4 0.58 -6.24 13.62
N ILE A 5 -0.59 -6.38 14.24
CA ILE A 5 -1.69 -5.41 14.10
C ILE A 5 -1.43 -4.08 14.83
N ASP A 6 -0.44 -4.03 15.73
CA ASP A 6 -0.05 -2.81 16.45
C ASP A 6 0.91 -1.93 15.63
N LEU A 7 1.29 -2.37 14.43
CA LEU A 7 2.20 -1.63 13.55
C LEU A 7 1.47 -0.51 12.81
N ILE A 8 2.18 0.61 12.60
CA ILE A 8 1.69 1.75 11.84
C ILE A 8 2.27 1.64 10.41
N PRO A 9 1.45 1.33 9.39
CA PRO A 9 1.90 1.36 8.00
C PRO A 9 2.20 2.79 7.54
N ILE A 10 3.24 2.93 6.74
CA ILE A 10 3.62 4.17 6.07
C ILE A 10 3.79 3.87 4.58
N ILE A 11 3.18 4.67 3.71
CA ILE A 11 3.40 4.56 2.26
C ILE A 11 4.87 4.84 1.94
N ASN A 12 5.50 3.94 1.19
CA ASN A 12 6.87 4.16 0.75
C ASN A 12 6.93 5.38 -0.19
N SER A 13 7.64 6.43 0.23
CA SER A 13 7.77 7.71 -0.47
C SER A 13 8.42 7.62 -1.86
N GLU A 14 9.04 6.48 -2.20
CA GLU A 14 9.58 6.24 -3.54
C GLU A 14 8.49 5.92 -4.58
N ASN A 15 7.29 5.59 -4.12
CA ASN A 15 6.13 5.33 -4.96
C ASN A 15 5.21 6.55 -4.96
N THR A 16 4.55 6.80 -6.09
CA THR A 16 3.45 7.77 -6.18
C THR A 16 2.15 7.01 -6.42
N TRP A 17 1.01 7.63 -6.12
CA TRP A 17 -0.29 7.02 -6.39
C TRP A 17 -1.33 8.09 -6.72
N GLU A 18 -2.37 7.66 -7.43
CA GLU A 18 -3.49 8.51 -7.83
C GLU A 18 -4.79 7.71 -7.85
N PHE A 19 -5.91 8.41 -8.06
CA PHE A 19 -7.20 7.76 -8.32
C PHE A 19 -7.43 7.62 -9.82
N ASP A 20 -7.99 6.48 -10.21
CA ASP A 20 -8.59 6.32 -11.53
C ASP A 20 -9.97 6.99 -11.60
N TRP A 21 -10.61 6.89 -12.77
CA TRP A 21 -11.95 7.44 -13.00
C TRP A 21 -13.07 6.71 -12.22
N THR A 22 -12.77 5.56 -11.59
CA THR A 22 -13.67 4.77 -10.75
C THR A 22 -13.39 4.92 -9.25
N ASN A 23 -12.49 5.83 -8.84
CA ASN A 23 -12.00 6.02 -7.47
C ASN A 23 -11.21 4.82 -6.90
N LYS A 24 -10.62 3.99 -7.76
CA LYS A 24 -9.61 3.01 -7.34
C LYS A 24 -8.24 3.65 -7.29
N VAL A 25 -7.41 3.15 -6.38
CA VAL A 25 -6.02 3.58 -6.25
C VAL A 25 -5.17 2.89 -7.30
N ILE A 26 -4.42 3.69 -8.06
CA ILE A 26 -3.33 3.23 -8.93
C ILE A 26 -2.01 3.62 -8.28
N ILE A 27 -1.18 2.63 -7.95
CA ILE A 27 0.18 2.84 -7.42
C ILE A 27 1.17 2.78 -8.57
N LYS A 28 1.96 3.83 -8.74
CA LYS A 28 3.07 3.94 -9.71
C LYS A 28 4.37 3.58 -9.00
N VAL A 29 4.85 2.37 -9.25
CA VAL A 29 6.05 1.81 -8.64
C VAL A 29 7.25 2.12 -9.53
N ARG A 30 8.26 2.78 -8.95
CA ARG A 30 9.51 3.04 -9.64
C ARG A 30 10.36 1.77 -9.66
N ASN A 31 10.62 1.22 -10.84
CA ASN A 31 11.59 0.14 -10.97
C ASN A 31 12.98 0.69 -10.64
N LYS A 32 13.56 0.32 -9.49
CA LYS A 32 15.00 0.44 -9.28
C LYS A 32 15.67 -0.77 -9.91
N GLY A 33 15.66 -0.83 -11.25
CA GLY A 33 16.67 -1.59 -11.95
C GLY A 33 18.02 -0.94 -11.66
N ILE A 34 19.07 -1.75 -11.46
CA ILE A 34 20.45 -1.24 -11.41
C ILE A 34 20.64 -0.40 -12.68
N VAL A 35 20.62 0.93 -12.54
CA VAL A 35 20.99 1.83 -13.61
C VAL A 35 22.47 1.56 -13.86
N ASN A 36 22.75 0.67 -14.80
CA ASN A 36 24.04 0.58 -15.44
C ASN A 36 24.47 2.01 -15.74
N ALA A 37 25.68 2.38 -15.31
CA ALA A 37 26.24 3.74 -15.36
C ALA A 37 26.35 4.36 -16.77
N PHE A 38 25.74 3.73 -17.78
CA PHE A 38 25.73 4.10 -19.19
C PHE A 38 24.36 4.53 -19.74
N ALA A 39 23.26 4.41 -18.98
CA ALA A 39 21.91 4.73 -19.47
C ALA A 39 21.55 6.24 -19.47
N ILE A 40 22.48 7.12 -19.10
CA ILE A 40 22.20 8.55 -18.93
C ILE A 40 22.11 9.31 -20.28
N LYS A 41 22.54 8.73 -21.40
CA LYS A 41 22.81 9.57 -22.57
C LYS A 41 21.61 9.92 -23.46
N TYR A 42 20.49 9.19 -23.43
CA TYR A 42 19.31 9.53 -24.23
C TYR A 42 18.00 9.00 -23.59
N LEU A 43 17.26 9.88 -22.91
CA LEU A 43 15.78 9.92 -22.87
C LEU A 43 15.02 8.57 -22.83
N ASN A 44 15.06 7.81 -21.73
CA ASN A 44 14.01 6.82 -21.45
C ASN A 44 13.72 6.82 -19.96
N LYS A 45 12.63 7.50 -19.57
CA LYS A 45 12.01 7.33 -18.26
C LYS A 45 11.65 5.85 -18.18
N GLU A 46 12.28 5.09 -17.28
CA GLU A 46 11.93 3.68 -17.10
C GLU A 46 10.41 3.56 -16.94
N PRO A 47 9.75 2.58 -17.60
CA PRO A 47 8.32 2.41 -17.46
C PRO A 47 8.00 2.14 -15.98
N GLU A 48 7.28 3.07 -15.37
CA GLU A 48 6.69 2.90 -14.04
C GLU A 48 5.73 1.71 -14.10
N LYS A 49 5.83 0.78 -13.15
CA LYS A 49 4.87 -0.32 -13.06
C LYS A 49 3.64 0.20 -12.33
N GLU A 50 2.49 0.12 -12.97
CA GLU A 50 1.22 0.46 -12.36
C GLU A 50 0.60 -0.76 -11.69
N ILE A 51 0.12 -0.58 -10.46
CA ILE A 51 -0.66 -1.57 -9.70
C ILE A 51 -2.01 -0.93 -9.38
N GLU A 52 -3.06 -1.43 -10.02
CA GLU A 52 -4.44 -1.06 -9.69
C GLU A 52 -4.92 -1.89 -8.51
N LEU A 53 -5.36 -1.22 -7.44
CA LEU A 53 -5.97 -1.89 -6.29
C LEU A 53 -7.45 -2.14 -6.55
N ASP A 54 -7.98 -3.25 -6.01
CA ASP A 54 -9.43 -3.45 -5.98
C ASP A 54 -10.11 -2.43 -5.04
N ARG A 55 -11.44 -2.43 -4.99
CA ARG A 55 -12.20 -1.48 -4.15
C ARG A 55 -11.80 -1.55 -2.68
N TYR A 56 -11.56 -2.77 -2.18
CA TYR A 56 -11.17 -3.00 -0.79
C TYR A 56 -9.76 -2.48 -0.52
N GLY A 57 -8.77 -2.90 -1.32
CA GLY A 57 -7.39 -2.45 -1.20
C GLY A 57 -7.27 -0.95 -1.37
N SER A 58 -8.04 -0.34 -2.27
CA SER A 58 -8.11 1.12 -2.43
C SER A 58 -8.63 1.81 -1.17
N PHE A 59 -9.64 1.24 -0.50
CA PHE A 59 -10.13 1.77 0.77
C PHE A 59 -9.10 1.63 1.88
N VAL A 60 -8.48 0.46 2.03
CA VAL A 60 -7.42 0.23 3.02
C VAL A 60 -6.22 1.16 2.80
N TRP A 61 -5.78 1.32 1.55
CA TRP A 61 -4.66 2.18 1.17
C TRP A 61 -4.87 3.64 1.58
N GLN A 62 -6.09 4.17 1.41
CA GLN A 62 -6.43 5.54 1.78
C GLN A 62 -6.38 5.81 3.29
N GLN A 63 -6.42 4.77 4.13
CA GLN A 63 -6.30 4.92 5.58
C GLN A 63 -4.84 4.94 6.06
N ILE A 64 -3.87 4.71 5.17
CA ILE A 64 -2.44 4.73 5.49
C ILE A 64 -1.97 6.19 5.54
N ASP A 65 -2.14 6.80 6.70
CA ASP A 65 -1.78 8.20 6.99
C ASP A 65 -0.47 8.34 7.78
N GLY A 66 0.18 7.21 8.12
CA GLY A 66 1.37 7.17 8.97
C GLY A 66 1.09 7.38 10.45
N VAL A 67 -0.18 7.30 10.86
CA VAL A 67 -0.64 7.45 12.25
C VAL A 67 -1.47 6.24 12.68
N ASN A 68 -2.44 5.82 11.87
CA ASN A 68 -3.32 4.69 12.17
C ASN A 68 -2.53 3.37 12.22
N THR A 69 -2.81 2.55 13.22
CA THR A 69 -2.33 1.16 13.26
C THR A 69 -3.15 0.27 12.33
N ILE A 70 -2.64 -0.93 12.02
CA ILE A 70 -3.43 -1.93 11.28
C ILE A 70 -4.74 -2.26 12.05
N GLN A 71 -4.70 -2.28 13.38
CA GLN A 71 -5.88 -2.47 14.22
C GLN A 71 -6.93 -1.36 14.00
N ASP A 72 -6.52 -0.09 14.02
CA ASP A 72 -7.43 1.04 13.78
C ASP A 72 -8.09 0.95 12.41
N ILE A 73 -7.31 0.54 11.40
CA ILE A 73 -7.80 0.37 10.03
C ILE A 73 -8.81 -0.79 9.95
N ILE A 74 -8.57 -1.91 10.63
CA ILE A 74 -9.52 -3.03 10.73
C ILE A 74 -10.81 -2.57 11.41
N ASP A 75 -10.70 -1.82 12.51
CA ASP A 75 -11.84 -1.29 13.26
C ASP A 75 -12.71 -0.40 12.36
N ASN A 76 -12.09 0.52 11.62
CA ASN A 76 -12.80 1.38 10.68
C ASN A 76 -13.51 0.60 9.56
N ILE A 77 -12.89 -0.46 9.02
CA ILE A 77 -13.53 -1.32 8.01
C ILE A 77 -14.76 -2.03 8.60
N VAL A 78 -14.62 -2.60 9.80
CA VAL A 78 -15.73 -3.29 10.50
C VAL A 78 -16.88 -2.33 10.78
N GLU A 79 -16.58 -1.12 11.24
CA GLU A 79 -17.59 -0.10 11.54
C GLU A 79 -18.26 0.46 10.27
N THR A 80 -17.48 0.71 9.21
CA THR A 80 -17.99 1.31 7.97
C THR A 80 -18.85 0.34 7.15
N PHE A 81 -18.46 -0.95 7.10
CA PHE A 81 -19.10 -1.93 6.23
C PHE A 81 -19.90 -3.00 6.98
N GLU A 82 -19.96 -2.93 8.31
CA GLU A 82 -20.66 -3.89 9.17
C GLU A 82 -20.23 -5.36 8.90
N GLU A 83 -18.95 -5.55 8.55
CA GLU A 83 -18.38 -6.86 8.21
C GLU A 83 -17.89 -7.64 9.44
N GLU A 84 -17.81 -8.97 9.32
CA GLU A 84 -17.30 -9.82 10.39
C GLU A 84 -15.81 -9.56 10.64
N ARG A 85 -15.50 -9.07 11.85
CA ARG A 85 -14.14 -8.73 12.30
C ARG A 85 -13.09 -9.78 11.97
N VAL A 86 -13.37 -11.07 12.21
CA VAL A 86 -12.39 -12.15 11.99
C VAL A 86 -12.00 -12.24 10.50
N LEU A 87 -12.96 -12.07 9.59
CA LEU A 87 -12.72 -12.09 8.15
C LEU A 87 -11.97 -10.83 7.70
N VAL A 88 -12.37 -9.66 8.19
CA VAL A 88 -11.70 -8.37 7.91
C VAL A 88 -10.25 -8.42 8.37
N THR A 89 -9.98 -8.88 9.60
CA THR A 89 -8.62 -9.00 10.13
C THR A 89 -7.75 -9.87 9.23
N LYS A 90 -8.25 -11.06 8.85
CA LYS A 90 -7.49 -11.99 7.99
C LYS A 90 -7.14 -11.35 6.64
N ARG A 91 -8.12 -10.72 5.99
CA ARG A 91 -7.91 -10.09 4.66
C ARG A 91 -6.98 -8.88 4.76
N THR A 92 -7.16 -8.02 5.77
CA THR A 92 -6.37 -6.80 5.98
C THR A 92 -4.90 -7.13 6.25
N VAL A 93 -4.65 -8.11 7.13
CA VAL A 93 -3.29 -8.57 7.43
C VAL A 93 -2.60 -9.12 6.19
N MET A 94 -3.30 -9.96 5.41
CA MET A 94 -2.75 -10.51 4.16
C MET A 94 -2.44 -9.41 3.14
N PHE A 95 -3.31 -8.39 3.04
CA PHE A 95 -3.10 -7.26 2.16
C PHE A 95 -1.85 -6.45 2.57
N PHE A 96 -1.70 -6.13 3.86
CA PHE A 96 -0.52 -5.44 4.36
C PHE A 96 0.78 -6.22 4.15
N GLU A 97 0.77 -7.54 4.33
CA GLU A 97 1.93 -8.39 4.02
C GLU A 97 2.32 -8.36 2.54
N MET A 98 1.32 -8.35 1.65
CA MET A 98 1.55 -8.20 0.22
C MET A 98 2.16 -6.83 -0.10
N LEU A 99 1.61 -5.74 0.46
CA LEU A 99 2.16 -4.40 0.26
C LEU A 99 3.62 -4.30 0.74
N ARG A 100 3.91 -4.82 1.94
CA ARG A 100 5.26 -4.84 2.52
C ARG A 100 6.23 -5.65 1.66
N THR A 101 5.82 -6.85 1.23
CA THR A 101 6.67 -7.75 0.41
C THR A 101 6.99 -7.14 -0.96
N ASN A 102 6.11 -6.30 -1.49
CA ASN A 102 6.32 -5.56 -2.73
C ASN A 102 6.98 -4.18 -2.52
N ASN A 103 7.48 -3.88 -1.31
CA ASN A 103 8.11 -2.61 -0.97
C ASN A 103 7.22 -1.37 -1.21
N LEU A 104 5.90 -1.54 -1.12
CA LEU A 104 4.92 -0.48 -1.33
C LEU A 104 4.68 0.35 -0.07
N ILE A 105 4.89 -0.28 1.09
CA ILE A 105 4.79 0.33 2.41
C ILE A 105 5.95 -0.13 3.29
N GLU A 106 6.16 0.60 4.36
CA GLU A 106 7.01 0.26 5.49
C GLU A 106 6.19 0.28 6.79
N PHE A 107 6.75 -0.24 7.88
CA PHE A 107 6.12 -0.18 9.20
C PHE A 107 6.96 0.64 10.15
N ASN A 108 6.33 1.61 10.81
CA ASN A 108 6.97 2.30 11.92
C ASN A 108 6.97 1.42 13.17
N LYS A 109 7.95 1.65 14.05
CA LYS A 109 8.12 0.95 15.32
C LYS A 109 7.43 1.65 16.47
#